data_AF-A0AA35Y700-F1
#
_entry.id   AF-A0AA35Y700-F1
#
_cell.length_a   1.000
_cell.length_b   1.000
_cell.length_c   1.000
_cell.angle_alpha   90.00
_cell.angle_beta   90.00
_cell.angle_gamma   90.00
#
_symmetry.space_group_name_H-M   'P 1'
#
loop_
_entity.id
_entity.type
_entity.pdbx_description
1 polymer ?
#
loop_
_entity_poly.entity_id
_entity_poly.type
_entity_poly.pdbx_seq_one_letter_code
_entity_poly.pdbx_strand_id
1 'polypeptide(L)'
;MVNQHWEPSAGDDQTDEPKDPYYIAYIIHFLLGAGYLVPWNSFITAVDYFQYLYPAKHISKVFSVAYMVAAMTVLFILTCWSSFLKMKLPALKTRMNLGYALFVLVLFVAPITDWVDHRDEFGRGSNFAFVVLVSMVAVTGFAEGLTGGSLVGATGKLPGRYMQALVAGNASAGVLVCMLRIITKASLPRSRKGLRTSTHIYFFTSTLIELLCIICFNLLHRIPTIQHYITKTTQTSHLDDHPPKTELRRPETLLVFKKLRWLAVSMVTIYVVTLSIFPGIGRVVFFPLFMGCIFGPNWLRKEVPVVLLTLLLGVSNGYLTSVLMIVAPKVVAVEESNIAGIVMSLFLAIGLVIGSALGWLWNIRRR
;
A
#
# COMPACT_ATOMS: atom_id res chain seq x y z
N MET A 1 -42.99 -8.23 10.04
CA MET A 1 -43.16 -9.18 8.93
C MET A 1 -42.37 -8.65 7.75
N VAL A 2 -41.17 -9.19 7.60
CA VAL A 2 -40.24 -8.91 6.50
C VAL A 2 -40.66 -9.83 5.36
N ASN A 3 -41.04 -9.26 4.22
CA ASN A 3 -41.10 -9.93 2.92
C ASN A 3 -41.22 -8.84 1.84
N GLN A 4 -40.09 -8.29 1.42
CA GLN A 4 -39.96 -7.76 0.06
C GLN A 4 -39.04 -8.74 -0.66
N HIS A 5 -39.68 -9.64 -1.41
CA HIS A 5 -39.03 -10.46 -2.41
C HIS A 5 -38.34 -9.52 -3.41
N TRP A 6 -37.03 -9.69 -3.54
CA TRP A 6 -36.25 -9.06 -4.60
C TRP A 6 -36.52 -9.87 -5.87
N GLU A 7 -37.54 -9.49 -6.64
CA GLU A 7 -37.69 -10.02 -8.00
C GLU A 7 -36.72 -9.28 -8.91
N PRO A 8 -35.83 -9.99 -9.63
CA PRO A 8 -35.03 -9.36 -10.66
C PRO A 8 -35.99 -8.95 -11.77
N SER A 9 -36.08 -7.65 -12.04
CA SER A 9 -36.81 -7.11 -13.19
C SER A 9 -36.31 -7.80 -14.47
N ALA A 10 -37.16 -8.64 -15.04
CA ALA A 10 -37.00 -9.24 -16.37
C ALA A 10 -37.01 -8.11 -17.40
N GLY A 11 -35.81 -7.64 -17.72
CA GLY A 11 -35.57 -6.45 -18.55
C GLY A 11 -34.16 -5.88 -18.40
N ASP A 12 -33.28 -6.50 -17.61
CA ASP A 12 -31.84 -6.22 -17.67
C ASP A 12 -31.31 -6.84 -18.97
N ASP A 13 -31.41 -6.06 -20.05
CA ASP A 13 -30.66 -6.29 -21.27
C ASP A 13 -29.24 -6.68 -20.87
N GLN A 14 -28.82 -7.87 -21.28
CA GLN A 14 -27.42 -8.27 -21.40
C GLN A 14 -26.71 -7.31 -22.36
N THR A 15 -26.56 -6.05 -21.96
CA THR A 15 -25.74 -5.06 -22.63
C THR A 15 -24.31 -5.38 -22.24
N ASP A 16 -23.71 -6.25 -23.06
CA ASP A 16 -22.29 -6.60 -23.12
C ASP A 16 -21.43 -5.87 -22.08
N GLU A 17 -21.20 -6.48 -20.91
CA GLU A 17 -20.07 -6.07 -20.07
C GLU A 17 -18.84 -6.12 -20.99
N PRO A 18 -18.14 -4.99 -21.23
CA PRO A 18 -16.98 -4.99 -22.11
C PRO A 18 -15.95 -5.94 -21.52
N LYS A 19 -15.78 -7.10 -22.16
CA LYS A 19 -14.76 -8.08 -21.76
C LYS A 19 -13.41 -7.37 -21.83
N ASP A 20 -12.64 -7.39 -20.75
CA ASP A 20 -11.24 -6.93 -20.73
C ASP A 20 -10.43 -7.91 -21.60
N PRO A 21 -10.15 -7.59 -22.88
CA PRO A 21 -9.53 -8.56 -23.76
C PRO A 21 -8.11 -8.82 -23.25
N TYR A 22 -7.76 -10.10 -23.09
CA TYR A 22 -6.46 -10.53 -22.55
C TYR A 22 -6.15 -10.08 -21.11
N TYR A 23 -7.15 -9.66 -20.33
CA TYR A 23 -6.98 -9.22 -18.94
C TYR A 23 -5.95 -8.08 -18.75
N ILE A 24 -5.78 -7.22 -19.78
CA ILE A 24 -4.73 -6.19 -19.78
C ILE A 24 -4.98 -5.18 -18.66
N ALA A 25 -6.21 -4.72 -18.48
CA ALA A 25 -6.51 -3.76 -17.42
C ALA A 25 -6.34 -4.41 -16.03
N TYR A 26 -6.67 -5.69 -15.86
CA TYR A 26 -6.39 -6.43 -14.64
C TYR A 26 -4.89 -6.51 -14.34
N ILE A 27 -4.07 -6.89 -15.32
CA ILE A 27 -2.61 -7.01 -15.17
C ILE A 27 -2.00 -5.65 -14.84
N ILE A 28 -2.45 -4.57 -15.47
CA ILE A 28 -1.97 -3.22 -15.15
C ILE A 28 -2.33 -2.86 -13.70
N HIS A 29 -3.55 -3.11 -13.22
CA HIS A 29 -3.90 -2.83 -11.82
C HIS A 29 -3.05 -3.64 -10.84
N PHE A 30 -2.75 -4.91 -11.17
CA PHE A 30 -1.84 -5.73 -10.39
C PHE A 30 -0.43 -5.14 -10.34
N LEU A 31 0.13 -4.75 -11.50
CA LEU A 31 1.45 -4.13 -11.59
C LEU A 31 1.52 -2.79 -10.85
N LEU A 32 0.49 -1.94 -10.97
CA LEU A 32 0.44 -0.66 -10.27
C LEU A 32 0.32 -0.82 -8.75
N GLY A 33 -0.45 -1.81 -8.29
CA GLY A 33 -0.51 -2.20 -6.87
C GLY A 33 0.86 -2.66 -6.35
N ALA A 34 1.56 -3.49 -7.13
CA ALA A 34 2.91 -3.88 -6.77
C ALA A 34 3.86 -2.67 -6.73
N GLY A 35 3.83 -1.82 -7.77
CA GLY A 35 4.72 -0.70 -7.97
C GLY A 35 4.72 0.29 -6.80
N TYR A 36 3.56 0.71 -6.29
CA TYR A 36 3.59 1.70 -5.21
C TYR A 36 4.17 1.17 -3.87
N LEU A 37 4.34 -0.16 -3.71
CA LEU A 37 4.99 -0.77 -2.55
C LEU A 37 6.41 -1.27 -2.82
N VAL A 38 6.86 -1.37 -4.08
CA VAL A 38 8.22 -1.81 -4.42
C VAL A 38 9.28 -0.91 -3.76
N PRO A 39 9.16 0.44 -3.77
CA PRO A 39 10.16 1.30 -3.17
C PRO A 39 10.32 1.10 -1.66
N TRP A 40 9.21 1.10 -0.90
CA TRP A 40 9.24 0.86 0.53
C TRP A 40 9.82 -0.52 0.87
N ASN A 41 9.35 -1.57 0.19
CA ASN A 41 9.89 -2.90 0.34
C ASN A 41 11.38 -2.96 0.00
N SER A 42 11.84 -2.13 -0.94
CA SER A 42 13.24 -2.04 -1.34
C SER A 42 14.12 -1.48 -0.22
N PHE A 43 13.66 -0.42 0.46
CA PHE A 43 14.36 0.18 1.59
C PHE A 43 14.48 -0.77 2.78
N ILE A 44 13.39 -1.45 3.18
CA ILE A 44 13.41 -2.33 4.35
C ILE A 44 14.22 -3.62 4.12
N THR A 45 14.27 -4.09 2.87
CA THR A 45 14.98 -5.32 2.50
C THR A 45 16.48 -5.09 2.32
N ALA A 46 16.89 -3.86 1.96
CA ALA A 46 18.28 -3.43 1.92
C ALA A 46 18.81 -2.87 3.26
N VAL A 47 18.10 -3.10 4.37
CA VAL A 47 18.52 -2.65 5.72
C VAL A 47 19.90 -3.18 6.11
N ASP A 48 20.29 -4.36 5.64
CA ASP A 48 21.63 -4.91 5.84
C ASP A 48 22.74 -4.02 5.27
N TYR A 49 22.51 -3.42 4.10
CA TYR A 49 23.42 -2.43 3.51
C TYR A 49 23.45 -1.15 4.35
N PHE A 50 22.30 -0.60 4.72
CA PHE A 50 22.26 0.65 5.49
C PHE A 50 22.79 0.50 6.93
N GLN A 51 22.57 -0.66 7.57
CA GLN A 51 23.16 -0.97 8.87
C GLN A 51 24.68 -1.13 8.79
N TYR A 52 25.19 -1.64 7.66
CA TYR A 52 26.63 -1.68 7.42
C TYR A 52 27.23 -0.27 7.28
N LEU A 53 26.55 0.67 6.61
CA LEU A 53 27.02 2.06 6.53
C LEU A 53 26.90 2.82 7.85
N TYR A 54 25.86 2.56 8.64
CA TYR A 54 25.53 3.32 9.85
C TYR A 54 25.28 2.40 11.06
N PRO A 55 26.31 1.70 11.57
CA PRO A 55 26.15 0.65 12.59
C PRO A 55 25.62 1.17 13.93
N ALA A 56 25.89 2.43 14.27
CA ALA A 56 25.43 3.05 15.52
C ALA A 56 23.98 3.59 15.47
N LYS A 57 23.32 3.56 14.31
CA LYS A 57 21.98 4.13 14.12
C LYS A 57 20.93 3.02 14.02
N HIS A 58 19.75 3.22 14.62
CA HIS A 58 18.63 2.28 14.55
C HIS A 58 17.83 2.41 13.23
N ILE A 59 18.45 2.05 12.10
CA ILE A 59 17.92 2.25 10.74
C ILE A 59 16.47 1.79 10.58
N SER A 60 16.15 0.54 10.95
CA SER A 60 14.83 -0.04 10.74
C SER A 60 13.71 0.73 11.46
N LYS A 61 13.99 1.26 12.66
CA LYS A 61 13.02 2.05 13.44
C LYS A 61 12.82 3.42 12.81
N VAL A 62 13.91 4.12 12.51
CA VAL A 62 13.85 5.47 11.93
C VAL A 62 13.17 5.45 10.57
N PHE A 63 13.47 4.46 9.72
CA PHE A 63 12.81 4.28 8.42
C PHE A 63 11.30 4.11 8.58
N SER A 64 10.88 3.23 9.48
CA SER A 64 9.46 2.97 9.74
C SER A 64 8.72 4.23 10.21
N VAL A 65 9.30 5.01 11.14
CA VAL A 65 8.68 6.28 11.59
C VAL A 65 8.59 7.27 10.43
N ALA A 66 9.70 7.53 9.73
CA ALA A 66 9.78 8.55 8.69
C ALA A 66 8.79 8.27 7.55
N TYR A 67 8.74 7.02 7.09
CA TYR A 67 7.82 6.58 6.05
C TYR A 67 6.35 6.64 6.50
N MET A 68 6.02 6.08 7.67
CA MET A 68 4.62 6.01 8.13
C MET A 68 4.02 7.39 8.39
N VAL A 69 4.79 8.28 9.02
CA VAL A 69 4.35 9.67 9.27
C VAL A 69 4.07 10.37 7.94
N ALA A 70 4.99 10.30 6.98
CA ALA A 70 4.82 10.92 5.67
C ALA A 70 3.60 10.37 4.91
N ALA A 71 3.43 9.04 4.87
CA ALA A 71 2.31 8.39 4.19
C ALA A 71 0.96 8.76 4.81
N MET A 72 0.86 8.71 6.15
CA MET A 72 -0.35 9.09 6.87
C MET A 72 -0.70 10.57 6.69
N THR A 73 0.30 11.46 6.73
CA THR A 73 0.08 12.89 6.50
C THR A 73 -0.51 13.14 5.12
N VAL A 74 0.01 12.49 4.07
CA VAL A 74 -0.53 12.65 2.71
C VAL A 74 -1.94 12.08 2.59
N LEU A 75 -2.20 10.87 3.12
CA LEU A 75 -3.54 10.27 3.09
C LEU A 75 -4.57 11.12 3.87
N PHE A 76 -4.16 11.67 5.01
CA PHE A 76 -4.97 12.59 5.79
C PHE A 76 -5.26 13.87 5.01
N ILE A 77 -4.24 14.49 4.40
CA ILE A 77 -4.40 15.67 3.54
C ILE A 77 -5.34 15.36 2.38
N LEU A 78 -5.18 14.24 1.66
CA LEU A 78 -6.08 13.87 0.56
C LEU A 78 -7.53 13.70 1.01
N THR A 79 -7.74 13.12 2.19
CA THR A 79 -9.07 12.94 2.79
C THR A 79 -9.67 14.28 3.23
N CYS A 80 -8.89 15.12 3.91
CA CYS A 80 -9.30 16.44 4.38
C CYS A 80 -9.49 17.43 3.24
N TRP A 81 -8.70 17.35 2.17
CA TRP A 81 -8.83 18.21 0.99
C TRP A 81 -10.19 18.04 0.34
N SER A 82 -10.67 16.79 0.26
CA SER A 82 -12.01 16.48 -0.21
C SER A 82 -13.12 16.95 0.74
N SER A 83 -12.84 16.96 2.05
CA SER A 83 -13.81 17.21 3.11
C SER A 83 -13.97 18.71 3.46
N PHE A 84 -12.86 19.36 3.80
CA PHE A 84 -12.79 20.66 4.44
C PHE A 84 -12.62 21.79 3.42
N LEU A 85 -11.73 21.59 2.43
CA LEU A 85 -11.45 22.59 1.41
C LEU A 85 -12.52 22.64 0.32
N LYS A 86 -13.43 21.65 0.25
CA LYS A 86 -14.50 21.53 -0.76
C LYS A 86 -14.02 21.75 -2.20
N MET A 87 -12.74 21.47 -2.47
CA MET A 87 -12.09 21.65 -3.77
C MET A 87 -11.95 20.31 -4.50
N LYS A 88 -12.08 20.35 -5.84
CA LYS A 88 -11.77 19.17 -6.66
C LYS A 88 -10.30 18.81 -6.48
N LEU A 89 -10.03 17.52 -6.21
CA LEU A 89 -8.66 17.01 -6.15
C LEU A 89 -7.97 17.23 -7.51
N PRO A 90 -6.64 17.46 -7.51
CA PRO A 90 -5.86 17.50 -8.75
C PRO A 90 -6.11 16.25 -9.59
N ALA A 91 -5.96 16.37 -10.91
CA ALA A 91 -6.19 15.28 -11.84
C ALA A 91 -5.42 14.01 -11.40
N LEU A 92 -6.09 12.85 -11.48
CA LEU A 92 -5.52 11.55 -11.11
C LEU A 92 -4.17 11.32 -11.81
N LYS A 93 -4.09 11.69 -13.09
CA LYS A 93 -2.88 11.57 -13.89
C LYS A 93 -1.69 12.34 -13.29
N THR A 94 -1.91 13.57 -12.84
CA THR A 94 -0.88 14.41 -12.22
C THR A 94 -0.40 13.82 -10.90
N ARG A 95 -1.33 13.36 -10.04
CA ARG A 95 -1.01 12.76 -8.73
C ARG A 95 -0.17 11.49 -8.89
N MET A 96 -0.59 10.62 -9.80
CA MET A 96 0.08 9.34 -10.06
C MET A 96 1.45 9.54 -10.70
N ASN A 97 1.58 10.36 -11.74
CA ASN A 97 2.87 10.64 -12.38
C ASN A 97 3.85 11.36 -11.43
N LEU A 98 3.36 12.28 -10.60
CA LEU A 98 4.19 12.93 -9.58
C LEU A 98 4.71 11.90 -8.56
N GLY A 99 3.83 11.04 -8.03
CA GLY A 99 4.25 10.03 -7.06
C GLY A 99 5.24 9.02 -7.63
N TYR A 100 5.02 8.51 -8.85
CA TYR A 100 5.99 7.62 -9.49
C TYR A 100 7.32 8.32 -9.85
N ALA A 101 7.30 9.60 -10.24
CA ALA A 101 8.53 10.36 -10.46
C ALA A 101 9.34 10.49 -9.16
N LEU A 102 8.66 10.71 -8.03
CA LEU A 102 9.29 10.71 -6.70
C LEU A 102 9.85 9.32 -6.36
N PHE A 103 9.15 8.23 -6.67
CA PHE A 103 9.66 6.87 -6.49
C PHE A 103 10.95 6.60 -7.27
N VAL A 104 11.00 6.99 -8.55
CA VAL A 104 12.22 6.88 -9.35
C VAL A 104 13.35 7.66 -8.70
N LEU A 105 13.10 8.91 -8.25
CA LEU A 105 14.11 9.74 -7.59
C LEU A 105 14.65 9.10 -6.30
N VAL A 106 13.78 8.55 -5.44
CA VAL A 106 14.24 7.94 -4.17
C VAL A 106 15.01 6.65 -4.36
N LEU A 107 14.78 5.91 -5.44
CA LEU A 107 15.51 4.67 -5.74
C LEU A 107 16.96 4.92 -6.21
N PHE A 108 17.32 6.16 -6.56
CA PHE A 108 18.73 6.57 -6.72
C PHE A 108 19.47 6.70 -5.38
N VAL A 109 18.88 6.28 -4.25
CA VAL A 109 19.52 6.29 -2.94
C VAL A 109 20.88 5.57 -2.94
N ALA A 110 21.00 4.42 -3.63
CA ALA A 110 22.25 3.67 -3.63
C ALA A 110 23.44 4.47 -4.19
N PRO A 111 23.40 5.00 -5.42
CA PRO A 111 24.47 5.85 -5.94
C PRO A 111 24.65 7.15 -5.15
N ILE A 112 23.58 7.75 -4.61
CA ILE A 112 23.67 8.96 -3.78
C ILE A 112 24.44 8.67 -2.48
N THR A 113 24.11 7.57 -1.80
CA THR A 113 24.82 7.19 -0.56
C THR A 113 26.29 6.90 -0.82
N ASP A 114 26.62 6.23 -1.93
CA ASP A 114 28.01 5.96 -2.30
C ASP A 114 28.77 7.25 -2.66
N TRP A 115 28.13 8.18 -3.37
CA TRP A 115 28.74 9.47 -3.70
C TRP A 115 29.02 10.34 -2.48
N VAL A 116 28.10 10.35 -1.49
CA VAL A 116 28.31 11.09 -0.24
C VAL A 116 29.38 10.43 0.64
N ASP A 117 29.43 9.09 0.69
CA ASP A 117 30.44 8.32 1.44
C ASP A 117 31.87 8.60 0.92
N HIS A 118 32.07 8.63 -0.41
CA HIS A 118 33.38 8.94 -1.00
C HIS A 118 33.84 10.39 -0.78
N ARG A 119 32.94 11.32 -0.49
CA ARG A 119 33.27 12.73 -0.22
C ARG A 119 33.67 12.99 1.23
N ASP A 120 33.39 12.06 2.14
CA ASP A 120 33.50 12.26 3.58
C ASP A 120 34.79 11.67 4.18
N GLU A 121 35.96 12.03 3.63
CA GLU A 121 37.26 11.74 4.25
C GLU A 121 37.46 12.42 5.62
N PHE A 122 36.57 13.34 6.04
CA PHE A 122 36.75 14.23 7.19
C PHE A 122 35.78 14.00 8.38
N GLY A 123 35.01 12.91 8.39
CA GLY A 123 34.25 12.45 9.57
C GLY A 123 33.10 13.35 10.04
N ARG A 124 32.70 14.36 9.26
CA ARG A 124 31.59 15.30 9.56
C ARG A 124 30.33 15.04 8.71
N GLY A 125 30.42 14.31 7.61
CA GLY A 125 29.34 14.03 6.65
C GLY A 125 28.47 12.80 6.96
N SER A 126 28.86 11.92 7.89
CA SER A 126 28.05 10.72 8.24
C SER A 126 26.64 11.07 8.73
N ASN A 127 26.49 12.15 9.52
CA ASN A 127 25.17 12.59 9.96
C ASN A 127 24.37 13.23 8.82
N PHE A 128 25.02 13.97 7.91
CA PHE A 128 24.36 14.55 6.75
C PHE A 128 23.86 13.46 5.78
N ALA A 129 24.70 12.48 5.47
CA ALA A 129 24.37 11.34 4.62
C ALA A 129 23.19 10.53 5.20
N PHE A 130 23.18 10.34 6.53
CA PHE A 130 22.07 9.70 7.23
C PHE A 130 20.77 10.53 7.15
N VAL A 131 20.83 11.86 7.29
CA VAL A 131 19.66 12.72 7.14
C VAL A 131 19.11 12.63 5.71
N VAL A 132 19.96 12.70 4.69
CA VAL A 132 19.56 12.53 3.29
C VAL A 132 18.85 11.19 3.09
N LEU A 133 19.41 10.09 3.61
CA LEU A 133 18.81 8.76 3.53
C LEU A 133 17.41 8.72 4.17
N VAL A 134 17.26 9.28 5.38
CA VAL A 134 15.97 9.34 6.07
C VAL A 134 14.97 10.23 5.33
N SER A 135 15.41 11.35 4.75
CA SER A 135 14.59 12.21 3.92
C SER A 135 14.08 11.47 2.67
N MET A 136 14.91 10.66 2.01
CA MET A 136 14.46 9.84 0.86
C MET A 136 13.41 8.80 1.28
N VAL A 137 13.54 8.21 2.47
CA VAL A 137 12.52 7.30 3.02
C VAL A 137 11.21 8.05 3.34
N ALA A 138 11.29 9.27 3.87
CA ALA A 138 10.09 10.11 4.07
C ALA A 138 9.42 10.47 2.73
N VAL A 139 10.21 10.82 1.70
CA VAL A 139 9.69 11.07 0.34
C VAL A 139 9.03 9.81 -0.24
N THR A 140 9.55 8.63 0.07
CA THR A 140 8.92 7.35 -0.31
C THR A 140 7.52 7.22 0.32
N GLY A 141 7.38 7.52 1.62
CA GLY A 141 6.08 7.52 2.29
C GLY A 141 5.13 8.57 1.71
N PHE A 142 5.62 9.77 1.40
CA PHE A 142 4.83 10.80 0.72
C PHE A 142 4.31 10.33 -0.65
N ALA A 143 5.21 9.76 -1.46
CA ALA A 143 4.90 9.27 -2.80
C ALA A 143 3.90 8.10 -2.76
N GLU A 144 3.99 7.22 -1.76
CA GLU A 144 3.04 6.14 -1.55
C GLU A 144 1.68 6.65 -1.10
N GLY A 145 1.62 7.53 -0.09
CA GLY A 145 0.35 8.12 0.34
C GLY A 145 -0.36 8.81 -0.83
N LEU A 146 0.42 9.43 -1.72
CA LEU A 146 -0.10 10.02 -2.94
C LEU A 146 -0.56 8.95 -3.94
N THR A 147 0.29 8.03 -4.39
CA THR A 147 -0.04 7.02 -5.41
C THR A 147 -1.05 5.99 -4.93
N GLY A 148 -0.78 5.31 -3.80
CA GLY A 148 -1.62 4.28 -3.21
C GLY A 148 -3.01 4.81 -2.83
N GLY A 149 -3.07 5.99 -2.19
CA GLY A 149 -4.35 6.65 -1.90
C GLY A 149 -5.14 7.00 -3.17
N SER A 150 -4.47 7.57 -4.18
CA SER A 150 -5.10 7.95 -5.46
C SER A 150 -5.61 6.75 -6.25
N LEU A 151 -4.81 5.69 -6.33
CA LEU A 151 -5.12 4.52 -7.13
C LEU A 151 -6.24 3.71 -6.49
N VAL A 152 -6.18 3.44 -5.18
CA VAL A 152 -7.26 2.76 -4.45
C VAL A 152 -8.56 3.54 -4.55
N GLY A 153 -8.51 4.87 -4.39
CA GLY A 153 -9.69 5.72 -4.62
C GLY A 153 -10.25 5.58 -6.03
N ALA A 154 -9.42 5.73 -7.07
CA ALA A 154 -9.86 5.62 -8.46
C ALA A 154 -10.45 4.24 -8.80
N THR A 155 -9.80 3.17 -8.33
CA THR A 155 -10.24 1.79 -8.55
C THR A 155 -11.54 1.46 -7.80
N GLY A 156 -11.90 2.23 -6.77
CA GLY A 156 -13.20 2.12 -6.08
C GLY A 156 -14.42 2.36 -7.00
N LYS A 157 -14.24 3.05 -8.13
CA LYS A 157 -15.27 3.26 -9.17
C LYS A 157 -15.41 2.10 -10.14
N LEU A 158 -14.47 1.16 -10.12
CA LEU A 158 -14.39 0.06 -11.08
C LEU A 158 -14.97 -1.23 -10.48
N PRO A 159 -15.28 -2.23 -11.32
CA PRO A 159 -15.66 -3.55 -10.84
C PRO A 159 -14.63 -4.13 -9.86
N GLY A 160 -15.12 -4.87 -8.86
CA GLY A 160 -14.30 -5.37 -7.74
C GLY A 160 -13.07 -6.21 -8.14
N ARG A 161 -13.09 -6.82 -9.33
CA ARG A 161 -11.95 -7.56 -9.89
C ARG A 161 -10.67 -6.72 -10.02
N TYR A 162 -10.79 -5.42 -10.32
CA TYR A 162 -9.64 -4.53 -10.45
C TYR A 162 -9.07 -4.12 -9.09
N MET A 163 -9.93 -3.93 -8.09
CA MET A 163 -9.48 -3.71 -6.70
C MET A 163 -8.79 -4.96 -6.15
N GLN A 164 -9.31 -6.14 -6.45
CA GLN A 164 -8.67 -7.40 -6.10
C GLN A 164 -7.28 -7.52 -6.73
N ALA A 165 -7.14 -7.19 -8.02
CA ALA A 165 -5.85 -7.19 -8.71
C ALA A 165 -4.84 -6.26 -8.03
N LEU A 166 -5.27 -5.04 -7.69
CA LEU A 166 -4.46 -4.05 -6.99
C LEU A 166 -3.97 -4.59 -5.63
N VAL A 167 -4.87 -5.09 -4.78
CA VAL A 167 -4.51 -5.63 -3.46
C VAL A 167 -3.62 -6.87 -3.57
N ALA A 168 -3.83 -7.73 -4.57
CA ALA A 168 -2.94 -8.85 -4.87
C ALA A 168 -1.54 -8.37 -5.29
N GLY A 169 -1.47 -7.30 -6.10
CA GLY A 169 -0.24 -6.61 -6.47
C GLY A 169 0.56 -6.18 -5.24
N ASN A 170 -0.09 -5.56 -4.25
CA ASN A 170 0.53 -5.15 -2.99
C ASN A 170 1.25 -6.31 -2.27
N ALA A 171 0.56 -7.45 -2.16
CA ALA A 171 1.13 -8.64 -1.52
C ALA A 171 2.32 -9.19 -2.32
N SER A 172 2.22 -9.16 -3.65
CA SER A 172 3.27 -9.63 -4.54
C SER A 172 4.55 -8.78 -4.48
N ALA A 173 4.45 -7.48 -4.19
CA ALA A 173 5.59 -6.57 -4.12
C ALA A 173 6.64 -7.04 -3.11
N GLY A 174 6.21 -7.49 -1.92
CA GLY A 174 7.10 -8.02 -0.89
C GLY A 174 7.83 -9.27 -1.37
N VAL A 175 7.12 -10.21 -2.00
CA VAL A 175 7.71 -11.44 -2.55
C VAL A 175 8.71 -11.12 -3.67
N LEU A 176 8.32 -10.27 -4.62
CA LEU A 176 9.13 -9.83 -5.74
C LEU A 176 10.45 -9.20 -5.27
N VAL A 177 10.36 -8.26 -4.34
CA VAL A 177 11.52 -7.53 -3.81
C VAL A 177 12.42 -8.43 -2.96
N CYS A 178 11.86 -9.34 -2.16
CA CYS A 178 12.63 -10.33 -1.42
C CYS A 178 13.39 -11.27 -2.36
N MET A 179 12.74 -11.78 -3.40
CA MET A 179 13.39 -12.63 -4.42
C MET A 179 14.50 -11.87 -5.13
N LEU A 180 14.24 -10.63 -5.54
CA LEU A 180 15.25 -9.76 -6.16
C LEU A 180 16.47 -9.57 -5.23
N ARG A 181 16.26 -9.36 -3.92
CA ARG A 181 17.37 -9.25 -2.96
C ARG A 181 18.14 -10.55 -2.79
N ILE A 182 17.46 -11.68 -2.70
CA ILE A 182 18.10 -13.00 -2.58
C ILE A 182 18.98 -13.26 -3.79
N ILE A 183 18.44 -13.10 -5.00
CA ILE A 183 19.16 -13.32 -6.26
C ILE A 183 20.36 -12.37 -6.34
N THR A 184 20.17 -11.07 -6.14
CA THR A 184 21.26 -10.08 -6.26
C THR A 184 22.37 -10.30 -5.23
N LYS A 185 22.08 -10.80 -4.02
CA LYS A 185 23.11 -11.14 -3.03
C LYS A 185 23.79 -12.47 -3.31
N ALA A 186 23.07 -13.45 -3.85
CA ALA A 186 23.61 -14.76 -4.19
C ALA A 186 24.56 -14.71 -5.39
N SER A 187 24.30 -13.81 -6.36
CA SER A 187 25.09 -13.67 -7.57
C SER A 187 26.45 -12.97 -7.38
N LEU A 188 26.76 -12.45 -6.19
CA LEU A 188 27.98 -11.67 -5.94
C LEU A 188 28.79 -12.20 -4.76
N PRO A 189 30.14 -12.04 -4.77
CA PRO A 189 30.98 -12.50 -3.68
C PRO A 189 30.59 -11.88 -2.33
N ARG A 190 30.79 -12.63 -1.24
CA ARG A 190 30.59 -12.16 0.15
C ARG A 190 31.69 -11.19 0.60
N SER A 191 31.88 -10.10 -0.15
CA SER A 191 32.82 -9.03 0.14
C SER A 191 32.09 -7.69 0.28
N ARG A 192 32.75 -6.68 0.88
CA ARG A 192 32.20 -5.32 1.03
C ARG A 192 31.81 -4.72 -0.32
N LYS A 193 32.69 -4.88 -1.31
CA LYS A 193 32.45 -4.45 -2.69
C LYS A 193 31.28 -5.22 -3.31
N GLY A 194 31.17 -6.53 -3.05
CA GLY A 194 30.06 -7.36 -3.48
C GLY A 194 28.71 -6.89 -2.94
N LEU A 195 28.60 -6.57 -1.64
CA LEU A 195 27.36 -6.06 -1.03
C LEU A 195 26.92 -4.72 -1.63
N ARG A 196 27.88 -3.81 -1.88
CA ARG A 196 27.61 -2.51 -2.50
C ARG A 196 27.12 -2.67 -3.94
N THR A 197 27.84 -3.43 -4.77
CA THR A 197 27.44 -3.72 -6.16
C THR A 197 26.08 -4.43 -6.22
N SER A 198 25.85 -5.40 -5.33
CA SER A 198 24.56 -6.11 -5.21
C SER A 198 23.41 -5.14 -4.95
N THR A 199 23.65 -4.19 -4.05
CA THR A 199 22.66 -3.17 -3.69
C THR A 199 22.41 -2.18 -4.83
N HIS A 200 23.42 -1.82 -5.61
CA HIS A 200 23.22 -0.97 -6.79
C HIS A 200 22.38 -1.68 -7.87
N ILE A 201 22.68 -2.94 -8.19
CA ILE A 201 21.91 -3.73 -9.16
C ILE A 201 20.47 -3.90 -8.69
N TYR A 202 20.30 -4.16 -7.39
CA TYR A 202 19.00 -4.29 -6.73
C TYR A 202 18.14 -3.03 -6.90
N PHE A 203 18.64 -1.86 -6.47
CA PHE A 203 17.89 -0.60 -6.58
C PHE A 203 17.67 -0.19 -8.03
N PHE A 204 18.64 -0.43 -8.93
CA PHE A 204 18.48 -0.19 -10.36
C PHE A 204 17.34 -1.02 -10.96
N THR A 205 17.25 -2.30 -10.60
CA THR A 205 16.17 -3.18 -11.07
C THR A 205 14.81 -2.73 -10.53
N SER A 206 14.72 -2.31 -9.26
CA SER A 206 13.52 -1.69 -8.71
C SER A 206 13.12 -0.42 -9.49
N THR A 207 14.07 0.40 -9.92
CA THR A 207 13.78 1.59 -10.75
C THR A 207 13.17 1.21 -12.10
N LEU A 208 13.63 0.14 -12.74
CA LEU A 208 13.03 -0.34 -13.99
C LEU A 208 11.57 -0.78 -13.81
N ILE A 209 11.24 -1.39 -12.67
CA ILE A 209 9.86 -1.75 -12.32
C ILE A 209 8.99 -0.49 -12.17
N GLU A 210 9.50 0.56 -11.52
CA GLU A 210 8.77 1.84 -11.39
C GLU A 210 8.57 2.54 -12.73
N LEU A 211 9.57 2.53 -13.61
CA LEU A 211 9.44 3.08 -14.97
C LEU A 211 8.37 2.33 -15.78
N LEU A 212 8.31 1.00 -15.65
CA LEU A 212 7.24 0.20 -16.23
C LEU A 212 5.87 0.61 -15.66
N CYS A 213 5.76 0.83 -14.35
CA CYS A 213 4.51 1.30 -13.72
C CYS A 213 4.05 2.66 -14.26
N ILE A 214 4.97 3.60 -14.51
CA ILE A 214 4.65 4.88 -15.15
C ILE A 214 4.03 4.66 -16.53
N ILE A 215 4.64 3.80 -17.35
CA ILE A 215 4.13 3.49 -18.69
C ILE A 215 2.74 2.83 -18.59
N CYS A 216 2.60 1.79 -17.77
CA CYS A 216 1.36 1.07 -17.55
C CYS A 216 0.22 1.99 -17.09
N PHE A 217 0.47 2.90 -16.15
CA PHE A 217 -0.53 3.86 -15.68
C PHE A 217 -0.97 4.82 -16.79
N ASN A 218 -0.05 5.35 -17.59
CA ASN A 218 -0.39 6.25 -18.69
C ASN A 218 -1.14 5.53 -19.83
N LEU A 219 -0.89 4.22 -20.02
CA LEU A 219 -1.64 3.38 -20.95
C LEU A 219 -3.03 3.00 -20.43
N LEU A 220 -3.23 2.88 -19.11
CA LEU A 220 -4.49 2.46 -18.50
C LEU A 220 -5.68 3.32 -18.96
N HIS A 221 -5.50 4.64 -19.06
CA HIS A 221 -6.54 5.57 -19.53
C HIS A 221 -6.86 5.46 -21.02
N ARG A 222 -6.04 4.77 -21.81
CA ARG A 222 -6.27 4.51 -23.23
C ARG A 222 -7.05 3.21 -23.49
N ILE A 223 -7.25 2.39 -22.46
CA ILE A 223 -7.95 1.10 -22.59
C ILE A 223 -9.47 1.35 -22.72
N PRO A 224 -10.12 0.87 -23.80
CA PRO A 224 -11.55 1.07 -24.04
C PRO A 224 -12.44 0.55 -22.90
N THR A 225 -12.11 -0.60 -22.33
CA THR A 225 -12.84 -1.20 -21.20
C THR A 225 -12.87 -0.27 -19.99
N ILE A 226 -11.74 0.34 -19.64
CA ILE A 226 -11.65 1.29 -18.51
C ILE A 226 -12.42 2.58 -18.83
N GLN A 227 -12.31 3.08 -20.05
CA GLN A 227 -13.06 4.26 -20.48
C GLN A 227 -14.58 4.01 -20.42
N HIS A 228 -15.04 2.83 -20.86
CA HIS A 228 -16.45 2.45 -20.78
C HIS A 228 -16.95 2.46 -19.33
N TYR A 229 -16.24 1.81 -18.41
CA TYR A 229 -16.64 1.82 -16.99
C TYR A 229 -16.65 3.23 -16.40
N ILE A 230 -15.64 4.06 -16.70
CA ILE A 230 -15.60 5.45 -16.21
C ILE A 230 -16.76 6.28 -16.77
N THR A 231 -17.08 6.14 -18.06
CA THR A 231 -18.19 6.86 -18.70
C THR A 231 -19.55 6.38 -18.18
N LYS A 232 -19.77 5.07 -18.05
CA LYS A 232 -21.01 4.49 -17.51
C LYS A 232 -21.26 4.99 -16.09
N THR A 233 -20.24 4.87 -15.22
CA THR A 233 -20.22 5.42 -13.86
C THR A 233 -20.57 6.90 -13.82
N THR A 234 -20.13 7.71 -14.79
CA THR A 234 -20.46 9.13 -14.87
C THR A 234 -21.90 9.37 -15.33
N GLN A 235 -22.43 8.54 -16.25
CA GLN A 235 -23.81 8.67 -16.74
C GLN A 235 -24.86 8.21 -15.70
N THR A 236 -24.60 7.12 -14.96
CA THR A 236 -25.51 6.65 -13.91
C THR A 236 -25.71 7.70 -12.82
N SER A 237 -24.65 8.44 -12.47
CA SER A 237 -24.70 9.59 -11.57
C SER A 237 -25.67 10.69 -12.00
N HIS A 238 -25.93 10.84 -13.30
CA HIS A 238 -26.82 11.87 -13.86
C HIS A 238 -28.27 11.40 -13.99
N LEU A 239 -28.53 10.09 -13.98
CA LEU A 239 -29.87 9.50 -14.16
C LEU A 239 -30.63 9.32 -12.84
N ASP A 240 -29.92 9.17 -11.71
CA ASP A 240 -30.52 9.09 -10.37
C ASP A 240 -30.98 10.47 -9.82
N ASP A 241 -30.79 11.55 -10.58
CA ASP A 241 -31.27 12.89 -10.24
C ASP A 241 -32.57 13.22 -11.01
N HIS A 242 -33.70 13.21 -10.28
CA HIS A 242 -34.87 14.01 -10.65
C HIS A 242 -34.49 15.52 -10.72
N PRO A 243 -35.24 16.39 -11.44
CA PRO A 243 -34.73 17.53 -12.20
C PRO A 243 -33.94 18.55 -11.36
N PRO A 244 -33.08 19.39 -11.99
CA PRO A 244 -31.88 19.91 -11.39
C PRO A 244 -32.22 20.81 -10.21
N LYS A 245 -31.98 20.32 -8.99
CA LYS A 245 -31.74 21.23 -7.88
C LYS A 245 -30.36 21.82 -8.11
N THR A 246 -30.32 23.11 -8.33
CA THR A 246 -29.15 24.00 -8.53
C THR A 246 -28.14 23.97 -7.37
N GLU A 247 -28.24 23.02 -6.44
CA GLU A 247 -27.28 22.79 -5.39
C GLU A 247 -26.43 21.58 -5.74
N LEU A 248 -25.20 21.86 -6.17
CA LEU A 248 -24.10 20.91 -6.28
C LEU A 248 -24.12 19.96 -5.06
N ARG A 249 -24.69 18.76 -5.16
CA ARG A 249 -24.76 17.79 -4.06
C ARG A 249 -23.35 17.32 -3.73
N ARG A 250 -22.71 18.00 -2.78
CA ARG A 250 -21.32 17.78 -2.41
C ARG A 250 -21.22 16.50 -1.58
N PRO A 251 -20.17 15.70 -1.77
CA PRO A 251 -19.96 14.51 -0.95
C PRO A 251 -19.81 14.92 0.51
N GLU A 252 -20.74 14.47 1.36
CA GLU A 252 -20.59 14.62 2.81
C GLU A 252 -19.59 13.55 3.26
N THR A 253 -18.31 13.89 3.30
CA THR A 253 -17.26 13.01 3.81
C THR A 253 -17.61 12.43 5.17
N LEU A 254 -18.26 13.21 6.04
CA LEU A 254 -18.77 12.74 7.32
C LEU A 254 -19.81 11.61 7.18
N LEU A 255 -20.69 11.69 6.18
CA LEU A 255 -21.65 10.64 5.85
C LEU A 255 -20.93 9.39 5.34
N VAL A 256 -19.91 9.55 4.49
CA VAL A 256 -19.03 8.46 4.03
C VAL A 256 -18.37 7.78 5.24
N PHE A 257 -17.78 8.54 6.15
CA PHE A 257 -17.21 8.00 7.40
C PHE A 257 -18.25 7.24 8.23
N LYS A 258 -19.47 7.78 8.37
CA LYS A 258 -20.54 7.14 9.14
C LYS A 258 -20.97 5.80 8.52
N LYS A 259 -21.04 5.71 7.19
CA LYS A 259 -21.34 4.47 6.46
C LYS A 259 -20.21 3.45 6.58
N LEU A 260 -18.95 3.91 6.50
CA LEU A 260 -17.78 3.04 6.49
C LEU A 260 -17.25 2.67 7.88
N ARG A 261 -17.75 3.28 8.96
CA ARG A 261 -17.18 3.15 10.32
C ARG A 261 -16.85 1.72 10.75
N TRP A 262 -17.72 0.75 10.45
CA TRP A 262 -17.51 -0.65 10.85
C TRP A 262 -16.47 -1.34 9.97
N LEU A 263 -16.41 -1.02 8.69
CA LEU A 263 -15.39 -1.52 7.76
C LEU A 263 -14.01 -0.92 8.12
N ALA A 264 -13.99 0.37 8.45
CA ALA A 264 -12.80 1.09 8.91
C ALA A 264 -12.26 0.54 10.23
N VAL A 265 -13.12 0.33 11.24
CA VAL A 265 -12.74 -0.29 12.51
C VAL A 265 -12.19 -1.71 12.26
N SER A 266 -12.86 -2.50 11.42
CA SER A 266 -12.39 -3.84 11.06
C SER A 266 -11.00 -3.81 10.42
N MET A 267 -10.75 -2.87 9.50
CA MET A 267 -9.46 -2.67 8.86
C MET A 267 -8.37 -2.32 9.88
N VAL A 268 -8.63 -1.34 10.77
CA VAL A 268 -7.69 -0.96 11.84
C VAL A 268 -7.41 -2.17 12.72
N THR A 269 -8.44 -2.89 13.17
CA THR A 269 -8.27 -4.08 14.01
C THR A 269 -7.39 -5.12 13.34
N ILE A 270 -7.60 -5.43 12.05
CA ILE A 270 -6.80 -6.40 11.30
C ILE A 270 -5.31 -6.04 11.32
N TYR A 271 -4.95 -4.78 11.06
CA TYR A 271 -3.54 -4.36 10.97
C TYR A 271 -2.90 -4.11 12.34
N VAL A 272 -3.67 -3.61 13.31
CA VAL A 272 -3.23 -3.54 14.71
C VAL A 272 -2.87 -4.93 15.20
N VAL A 273 -3.76 -5.89 15.00
CA VAL A 273 -3.56 -7.31 15.34
C VAL A 273 -2.34 -7.86 14.62
N THR A 274 -2.24 -7.71 13.29
CA THR A 274 -1.19 -8.33 12.50
C THR A 274 0.20 -7.81 12.86
N LEU A 275 0.38 -6.49 12.96
CA LEU A 275 1.69 -5.92 13.31
C LEU A 275 1.98 -5.96 14.80
N SER A 276 0.94 -6.02 15.64
CA SER A 276 1.17 -6.38 17.04
C SER A 276 1.64 -7.82 17.12
N ILE A 277 1.15 -8.79 16.33
CA ILE A 277 1.61 -10.21 16.33
C ILE A 277 3.02 -10.39 15.74
N PHE A 278 3.39 -9.57 14.76
CA PHE A 278 4.66 -9.64 14.04
C PHE A 278 5.42 -8.34 14.29
N PRO A 279 6.12 -8.15 15.46
CA PRO A 279 6.85 -9.15 16.27
C PRO A 279 6.39 -9.27 17.76
N GLY A 280 5.17 -8.89 18.12
CA GLY A 280 4.62 -8.97 19.48
C GLY A 280 3.38 -9.87 19.59
N ILE A 281 2.42 -9.58 20.45
CA ILE A 281 1.31 -10.48 20.81
C ILE A 281 -0.03 -9.88 20.36
N GLY A 282 -0.88 -10.62 19.62
CA GLY A 282 -2.19 -10.07 19.30
C GLY A 282 -3.21 -10.84 18.45
N ARG A 283 -3.45 -12.15 18.61
CA ARG A 283 -4.74 -12.76 18.20
C ARG A 283 -5.22 -13.70 19.27
N VAL A 284 -6.42 -13.51 19.79
CA VAL A 284 -7.00 -14.31 20.88
C VAL A 284 -7.01 -15.84 20.60
N VAL A 285 -6.90 -16.26 19.33
CA VAL A 285 -6.77 -17.68 18.92
C VAL A 285 -5.34 -18.10 18.53
N PHE A 286 -4.56 -17.23 17.88
CA PHE A 286 -3.17 -17.55 17.47
C PHE A 286 -2.16 -17.30 18.60
N PHE A 287 -2.52 -16.50 19.60
CA PHE A 287 -1.71 -16.19 20.78
C PHE A 287 -1.36 -17.44 21.60
N PRO A 288 -2.30 -18.30 22.02
CA PRO A 288 -1.94 -19.55 22.70
C PRO A 288 -1.10 -20.47 21.81
N LEU A 289 -1.31 -20.47 20.49
CA LEU A 289 -0.53 -21.30 19.56
C LEU A 289 0.92 -20.82 19.40
N PHE A 290 1.16 -19.52 19.21
CA PHE A 290 2.52 -18.95 19.18
C PHE A 290 3.20 -19.02 20.55
N MET A 291 2.47 -18.85 21.66
CA MET A 291 2.99 -19.09 23.01
C MET A 291 3.35 -20.56 23.21
N GLY A 292 2.57 -21.50 22.70
CA GLY A 292 2.91 -22.93 22.67
C GLY A 292 4.13 -23.22 21.80
N CYS A 293 4.34 -22.47 20.71
CA CYS A 293 5.55 -22.57 19.89
C CYS A 293 6.79 -22.00 20.57
N ILE A 294 6.68 -21.02 21.47
CA ILE A 294 7.82 -20.42 22.17
C ILE A 294 8.12 -21.14 23.50
N PHE A 295 7.08 -21.43 24.29
CA PHE A 295 7.16 -21.95 25.66
C PHE A 295 6.71 -23.41 25.81
N GLY A 296 6.06 -23.98 24.79
CA GLY A 296 5.57 -25.36 24.82
C GLY A 296 6.66 -26.41 24.57
N PRO A 297 6.25 -27.69 24.41
CA PRO A 297 7.16 -28.82 24.26
C PRO A 297 8.02 -28.69 22.99
N ASN A 298 9.16 -29.38 22.95
CA ASN A 298 10.16 -29.28 21.87
C ASN A 298 9.61 -29.49 20.45
N TRP A 299 8.45 -30.13 20.28
CA TRP A 299 7.78 -30.33 18.99
C TRP A 299 7.15 -29.06 18.38
N LEU A 300 6.70 -28.10 19.20
CA LEU A 300 6.04 -26.86 18.77
C LEU A 300 7.05 -25.73 18.52
N ARG A 301 8.27 -25.84 19.08
CA ARG A 301 9.42 -24.95 18.83
C ARG A 301 10.10 -25.17 17.47
N LYS A 302 9.66 -26.15 16.69
CA LYS A 302 10.22 -26.42 15.36
C LYS A 302 9.83 -25.32 14.38
N GLU A 303 10.65 -25.11 13.35
CA GLU A 303 10.42 -24.07 12.33
C GLU A 303 9.08 -24.27 11.59
N VAL A 304 8.67 -25.53 11.38
CA VAL A 304 7.47 -25.88 10.61
C VAL A 304 6.17 -25.29 11.20
N PRO A 305 5.84 -25.48 12.50
CA PRO A 305 4.69 -24.80 13.13
C PRO A 305 4.70 -23.28 12.99
N VAL A 306 5.85 -22.63 13.18
CA VAL A 306 5.97 -21.16 13.11
C VAL A 306 5.73 -20.68 11.67
N VAL A 307 6.29 -21.37 10.68
CA VAL A 307 6.09 -21.08 9.26
C VAL A 307 4.61 -21.25 8.87
N LEU A 308 3.99 -22.37 9.26
CA LEU A 308 2.57 -22.63 8.97
C LEU A 308 1.65 -21.57 9.60
N LEU A 309 1.88 -21.20 10.86
CA LEU A 309 1.09 -20.16 11.52
C LEU A 309 1.28 -18.79 10.86
N THR A 310 2.50 -18.46 10.43
CA THR A 310 2.81 -17.22 9.71
C THR A 310 2.10 -17.18 8.35
N LEU A 311 2.09 -18.30 7.62
CA LEU A 311 1.36 -18.44 6.35
C LEU A 311 -0.15 -18.26 6.53
N LEU A 312 -0.74 -18.94 7.52
CA LEU A 312 -2.17 -18.81 7.83
C LEU A 312 -2.55 -17.38 8.23
N LEU A 313 -1.70 -16.72 9.02
CA LEU A 313 -1.88 -15.31 9.37
C LEU A 313 -1.86 -14.44 8.11
N GLY A 314 -0.86 -14.62 7.25
CA GLY A 314 -0.71 -13.89 5.98
C GLY A 314 -1.92 -14.08 5.04
N VAL A 315 -2.38 -15.33 4.85
CA VAL A 315 -3.55 -15.64 4.02
C VAL A 315 -4.81 -14.98 4.58
N SER A 316 -5.06 -15.10 5.89
CA SER A 316 -6.24 -14.50 6.51
C SER A 316 -6.23 -12.98 6.43
N ASN A 317 -5.07 -12.34 6.63
CA ASN A 317 -4.92 -10.88 6.52
C ASN A 317 -5.16 -10.41 5.08
N GLY A 318 -4.49 -11.03 4.11
CA GLY A 318 -4.64 -10.69 2.69
C GLY A 318 -6.07 -10.86 2.18
N TYR A 319 -6.74 -11.95 2.55
CA TYR A 319 -8.13 -12.19 2.16
C TYR A 319 -9.08 -11.13 2.77
N LEU A 320 -9.00 -10.88 4.08
CA LEU A 320 -9.87 -9.90 4.74
C LEU A 320 -9.63 -8.48 4.24
N THR A 321 -8.38 -8.07 4.06
CA THR A 321 -8.04 -6.75 3.47
C THR A 321 -8.63 -6.62 2.07
N SER A 322 -8.51 -7.65 1.23
CA SER A 322 -9.06 -7.64 -0.13
C SER A 322 -10.57 -7.45 -0.12
N VAL A 323 -11.29 -8.23 0.70
CA VAL A 323 -12.74 -8.12 0.83
C VAL A 323 -13.16 -6.72 1.29
N LEU A 324 -12.51 -6.18 2.32
CA LEU A 324 -12.83 -4.84 2.83
C LEU A 324 -12.58 -3.74 1.79
N MET A 325 -11.47 -3.81 1.05
CA MET A 325 -11.13 -2.85 0.00
C MET A 325 -12.07 -2.95 -1.21
N ILE A 326 -12.59 -4.14 -1.52
CA ILE A 326 -13.56 -4.36 -2.61
C ILE A 326 -14.97 -3.87 -2.21
N VAL A 327 -15.39 -4.11 -0.97
CA VAL A 327 -16.75 -3.82 -0.50
C VAL A 327 -16.92 -2.35 -0.15
N ALA A 328 -15.94 -1.71 0.51
CA ALA A 328 -16.10 -0.36 1.04
C ALA A 328 -16.52 0.70 0.00
N PRO A 329 -15.90 0.80 -1.19
CA PRO A 329 -16.32 1.76 -2.21
C PRO A 329 -17.73 1.52 -2.78
N LYS A 330 -18.27 0.30 -2.62
CA LYS A 330 -19.59 -0.10 -3.12
C LYS A 330 -20.74 0.15 -2.14
N VAL A 331 -20.43 0.45 -0.87
CA VAL A 331 -21.44 0.80 0.16
C VAL A 331 -21.88 2.27 0.05
N VAL A 332 -21.10 3.07 -0.66
CA VAL A 332 -21.34 4.50 -0.86
C VAL A 332 -21.83 4.78 -2.28
N ALA A 333 -22.32 6.00 -2.50
CA ALA A 333 -22.69 6.43 -3.85
C ALA A 333 -21.46 6.46 -4.77
N VAL A 334 -21.68 6.34 -6.07
CA VAL A 334 -20.61 6.21 -7.07
C VAL A 334 -19.68 7.44 -7.07
N GLU A 335 -20.21 8.61 -6.77
CA GLU A 335 -19.49 9.88 -6.66
C GLU A 335 -18.55 9.89 -5.43
N GLU A 336 -18.96 9.19 -4.36
CA GLU A 336 -18.27 9.08 -3.09
C GLU A 336 -17.27 7.91 -3.03
N SER A 337 -17.36 6.95 -3.95
CA SER A 337 -16.52 5.74 -4.01
C SER A 337 -15.00 6.04 -3.99
N ASN A 338 -14.58 7.13 -4.64
CA ASN A 338 -13.19 7.58 -4.64
C ASN A 338 -12.72 7.99 -3.25
N ILE A 339 -13.56 8.73 -2.53
CA ILE A 339 -13.27 9.17 -1.16
C ILE A 339 -13.29 7.95 -0.23
N ALA A 340 -14.24 7.04 -0.39
CA ALA A 340 -14.31 5.80 0.37
C ALA A 340 -13.02 4.98 0.25
N GLY A 341 -12.46 4.83 -0.96
CA GLY A 341 -11.18 4.16 -1.15
C GLY A 341 -10.01 4.85 -0.43
N ILE A 342 -9.90 6.18 -0.54
CA ILE A 342 -8.85 6.96 0.14
C ILE A 342 -8.99 6.83 1.67
N VAL A 343 -10.21 6.92 2.21
CA VAL A 343 -10.51 6.78 3.64
C VAL A 343 -10.12 5.39 4.14
N MET A 344 -10.43 4.33 3.38
CA MET A 344 -10.02 2.97 3.76
C MET A 344 -8.50 2.80 3.77
N SER A 345 -7.77 3.40 2.82
CA SER A 345 -6.30 3.44 2.83
C SER A 345 -5.76 4.19 4.05
N LEU A 346 -6.39 5.30 4.46
CA LEU A 346 -6.03 6.02 5.67
C LEU A 346 -6.21 5.16 6.93
N PHE A 347 -7.34 4.45 7.06
CA PHE A 347 -7.58 3.56 8.20
C PHE A 347 -6.64 2.34 8.21
N LEU A 348 -6.28 1.82 7.04
CA LEU A 348 -5.23 0.82 6.91
C LEU A 348 -3.89 1.36 7.46
N ALA A 349 -3.49 2.57 7.06
CA ALA A 349 -2.25 3.21 7.54
C ALA A 349 -2.28 3.49 9.06
N ILE A 350 -3.42 3.93 9.60
CA ILE A 350 -3.64 4.08 11.05
C ILE A 350 -3.43 2.74 11.76
N GLY A 351 -4.01 1.66 11.24
CA GLY A 351 -3.83 0.32 11.78
C GLY A 351 -2.37 -0.13 11.78
N LEU A 352 -1.63 0.17 10.69
CA LEU A 352 -0.20 -0.12 10.60
C LEU A 352 0.61 0.63 11.67
N VAL A 353 0.32 1.91 11.88
CA VAL A 353 1.05 2.74 12.87
C VAL A 353 0.75 2.30 14.29
N ILE A 354 -0.52 2.12 14.66
CA ILE A 354 -0.90 1.66 16.00
C ILE A 354 -0.31 0.27 16.27
N GLY A 355 -0.42 -0.66 15.32
CA GLY A 355 0.15 -2.01 15.46
C GLY A 355 1.67 -1.99 15.63
N SER A 356 2.38 -1.16 14.84
CA SER A 356 3.84 -1.00 14.96
C SER A 356 4.25 -0.42 16.32
N ALA A 357 3.54 0.61 16.79
CA ALA A 357 3.81 1.26 18.07
C ALA A 357 3.60 0.32 19.26
N LEU A 358 2.52 -0.46 19.25
CA LEU A 358 2.25 -1.49 20.27
C LEU A 358 3.32 -2.58 20.27
N GLY A 359 3.75 -3.03 19.08
CA GLY A 359 4.86 -3.97 18.94
C GLY A 359 6.17 -3.45 19.54
N TRP A 360 6.46 -2.15 19.40
CA TRP A 360 7.66 -1.53 19.97
C TRP A 360 7.60 -1.39 21.48
N LEU A 361 6.48 -0.90 22.03
CA LEU A 361 6.27 -0.74 23.48
C LEU A 361 6.47 -2.07 24.21
N TRP A 362 6.00 -3.17 23.61
CA TRP A 362 6.18 -4.50 24.17
C TRP A 362 7.65 -4.95 24.20
N ASN A 363 8.40 -4.71 23.12
CA ASN A 363 9.80 -5.11 23.03
C ASN A 363 10.69 -4.33 24.01
N ILE A 364 10.36 -3.06 24.29
CA ILE A 364 11.06 -2.24 25.29
C ILE A 364 10.89 -2.81 26.71
N ARG A 365 9.71 -3.35 27.04
CA ARG A 365 9.41 -3.90 28.37
C ARG A 365 10.10 -5.25 28.66
N ARG A 366 10.72 -5.88 27.65
CA ARG A 366 11.42 -7.17 27.76
C ARG A 366 12.95 -7.05 27.79
N ARG A 367 13.50 -5.85 27.63
CA ARG A 367 14.91 -5.53 27.93
C ARG A 367 14.98 -4.97 29.34
#